data_AF-A0A929I7W5-F1
#
_entry.id   AF-A0A929I7W5-F1
#
_cell.length_a   1.000
_cell.length_b   1.000
_cell.length_c   1.000
_cell.angle_alpha   90.00
_cell.angle_beta   90.00
_cell.angle_gamma   90.00
#
_symmetry.space_group_name_H-M   'P 1'
#
loop_
_entity.id
_entity.type
_entity.pdbx_description
1 polymer ?
#
loop_
_entity_poly.entity_id
_entity_poly.type
_entity_poly.pdbx_seq_one_letter_code
_entity_poly.pdbx_strand_id
1 'polypeptide(L)'
;MGWVHRRRDHGGVIFVDLRDREGLTQVVFNPEVSPEFHKKAHRIRSEFVLAVKGKVRLRPEGMVNPDLKTGEIEVMVDELEIFN
;
A
#
# COMPACT_ATOMS: atom_id res chain seq x y z
N MET A 1 -4.92 -1.77 9.54
CA MET A 1 -3.72 -1.35 10.28
C MET A 1 -2.72 -2.49 10.21
N GLY A 2 -1.42 -2.21 10.14
CA GLY A 2 -0.40 -3.26 10.07
C GLY A 2 1.01 -2.70 10.01
N TRP A 3 1.96 -3.58 9.71
CA TRP A 3 3.38 -3.26 9.57
C TRP A 3 3.78 -3.26 8.10
N VAL A 4 4.71 -2.38 7.74
CA VAL A 4 5.29 -2.36 6.40
C VAL A 4 6.22 -3.56 6.23
N HIS A 5 5.80 -4.56 5.46
CA HIS A 5 6.66 -5.68 5.12
C HIS A 5 7.70 -5.28 4.07
N ARG A 6 7.27 -4.55 3.03
CA ARG A 6 8.14 -4.06 1.97
C ARG A 6 7.59 -2.79 1.36
N ARG A 7 8.46 -1.82 1.08
CA ARG A 7 8.16 -0.61 0.32
C ARG A 7 8.85 -0.69 -1.05
N ARG A 8 8.13 -0.32 -2.10
CA ARG A 8 8.63 -0.21 -3.48
C ARG A 8 8.20 1.14 -4.07
N ASP A 9 9.04 1.71 -4.91
CA ASP A 9 8.81 2.99 -5.57
C ASP A 9 9.08 2.80 -7.06
N HIS A 10 8.05 2.97 -7.90
CA HIS A 10 8.15 2.74 -9.33
C HIS A 10 7.54 3.90 -10.09
N GLY A 11 8.38 4.70 -10.75
CA GLY A 11 7.93 5.82 -11.57
C GLY A 11 7.11 6.86 -10.80
N GLY A 12 7.35 7.02 -9.50
CA GLY A 12 6.61 7.95 -8.64
C GLY A 12 5.33 7.38 -8.04
N VAL A 13 4.96 6.12 -8.29
CA VAL A 13 3.90 5.43 -7.55
C VAL A 13 4.54 4.59 -6.45
N ILE A 14 4.07 4.76 -5.21
CA ILE A 14 4.59 4.03 -4.05
C ILE A 14 3.69 2.84 -3.77
N PHE A 15 4.31 1.68 -3.62
CA PHE A 15 3.66 0.43 -3.25
C PHE A 15 4.17 -0.04 -1.90
N VAL A 16 3.25 -0.43 -1.03
CA VAL A 16 3.54 -0.97 0.29
C VAL A 16 2.86 -2.33 0.42
N ASP A 17 3.64 -3.36 0.74
CA ASP A 17 3.11 -4.63 1.19
C ASP A 17 2.83 -4.48 2.69
N LEU A 18 1.56 -4.30 3.06
CA LEU A 18 1.12 -4.14 4.45
C LEU A 18 0.81 -5.52 5.06
N ARG A 19 1.47 -5.83 6.17
CA ARG A 19 1.33 -7.09 6.92
C ARG A 19 0.48 -6.89 8.16
N ASP A 20 -0.47 -7.78 8.37
CA ASP A 20 -1.12 -7.97 9.67
C ASP A 20 -1.15 -9.47 10.01
N ARG A 21 -2.01 -9.86 10.97
CA ARG A 21 -2.13 -11.25 11.40
C ARG A 21 -2.72 -12.19 10.34
N GLU A 22 -3.47 -11.66 9.37
CA GLU A 22 -4.16 -12.46 8.35
C GLU A 22 -3.30 -12.65 7.10
N GLY A 23 -2.33 -11.76 6.86
CA GLY A 23 -1.36 -11.90 5.80
C GLY A 23 -0.85 -10.57 5.27
N LEU A 24 -0.60 -10.52 3.95
CA LEU A 24 -0.09 -9.36 3.22
C LEU A 24 -1.17 -8.82 2.28
N THR A 25 -1.29 -7.50 2.23
CA THR A 25 -2.12 -6.78 1.24
C THR A 25 -1.31 -5.66 0.60
N GLN A 26 -1.45 -5.48 -0.72
CA GLN A 26 -0.82 -4.36 -1.42
C GLN A 26 -1.61 -3.07 -1.21
N VAL A 27 -0.89 -2.04 -0.82
CA VAL A 27 -1.36 -0.68 -0.61
C VAL A 27 -0.63 0.24 -1.58
N VAL A 28 -1.38 1.09 -2.29
CA VAL A 28 -0.87 1.94 -3.38
C VAL A 28 -1.11 3.40 -3.05
N PHE A 29 -0.06 4.20 -3.21
CA PHE A 29 -0.11 5.65 -3.14
C PHE A 29 0.21 6.21 -4.53
N ASN A 30 -0.81 6.77 -5.19
CA ASN A 30 -0.68 7.41 -6.50
C ASN A 30 -0.79 8.94 -6.34
N PRO A 31 0.20 9.73 -6.82
CA PRO A 31 0.17 11.18 -6.72
C PRO A 31 -1.02 11.82 -7.44
N GLU A 32 -1.61 11.18 -8.44
CA GLU A 32 -2.80 11.68 -9.16
C GLU A 32 -4.10 11.48 -8.37
N VAL A 33 -4.13 10.50 -7.47
CA VAL A 33 -5.33 10.17 -6.68
C VAL A 33 -5.30 10.84 -5.31
N SER A 34 -4.14 10.86 -4.65
CA SER A 34 -3.98 11.41 -3.31
C SER A 34 -2.60 12.03 -3.13
N PRO A 35 -2.37 13.24 -3.70
CA PRO A 35 -1.05 13.89 -3.66
C PRO A 35 -0.52 14.11 -2.23
N GLU A 36 -1.41 14.45 -1.29
CA GLU A 36 -1.05 14.66 0.11
C GLU A 36 -0.51 13.37 0.77
N PHE A 37 -1.26 12.28 0.65
CA PHE A 37 -0.87 11.00 1.26
C PHE A 37 0.28 10.32 0.52
N HIS A 38 0.40 10.54 -0.79
CA HIS A 38 1.59 10.19 -1.55
C HIS A 38 2.85 10.88 -0.99
N LYS A 39 2.79 12.20 -0.75
CA LYS A 39 3.89 12.94 -0.11
C LYS A 39 4.23 12.37 1.26
N LYS A 40 3.22 12.05 2.08
CA LYS A 40 3.41 11.44 3.41
C LYS A 40 4.06 10.04 3.30
N ALA A 41 3.69 9.26 2.28
CA ALA A 41 4.20 7.90 2.05
C ALA A 41 5.70 7.82 1.73
N HIS A 42 6.35 8.91 1.29
CA HIS A 42 7.80 8.94 1.13
C HIS A 42 8.57 8.76 2.45
N ARG A 43 7.95 9.04 3.59
CA ARG A 43 8.56 8.83 4.92
C ARG A 43 8.52 7.37 5.37
N ILE A 44 7.68 6.54 4.76
CA ILE A 44 7.49 5.14 5.14
C ILE A 44 8.81 4.37 5.00
N ARG A 45 9.14 3.55 6.00
CA ARG A 45 10.24 2.58 5.99
C ARG A 45 9.72 1.20 6.37
N SER A 46 10.55 0.18 6.18
CA SER A 46 10.22 -1.19 6.60
C SER A 46 9.92 -1.22 8.10
N GLU A 47 8.96 -2.07 8.47
CA GLU A 47 8.47 -2.30 9.83
C GLU A 47 7.77 -1.10 10.50
N PHE A 48 7.52 0.00 9.78
CA PHE A 48 6.67 1.09 10.28
C PHE A 48 5.24 0.60 10.52
N VAL A 49 4.58 1.17 11.53
CA VAL A 49 3.19 0.84 11.87
C VAL A 49 2.26 1.85 11.21
N LEU A 50 1.39 1.35 10.32
CA LEU A 50 0.49 2.16 9.52
C LEU A 50 -0.98 1.85 9.80
N ALA A 51 -1.82 2.87 9.84
CA ALA A 51 -3.24 2.73 9.50
C ALA A 51 -3.48 3.41 8.16
N VAL A 52 -4.20 2.70 7.29
CA VAL A 52 -4.57 3.19 5.96
C VAL A 52 -6.06 3.02 5.79
N LYS A 53 -6.67 3.98 5.11
CA LYS A 53 -8.01 3.89 4.56
C LYS A 53 -7.88 4.09 3.04
N GLY A 54 -8.77 3.45 2.29
CA GLY A 54 -8.71 3.53 0.86
C GLY A 54 -9.73 2.65 0.17
N LYS A 55 -9.76 2.78 -1.16
CA LYS A 55 -10.65 2.01 -2.02
C LYS A 55 -9.98 0.70 -2.43
N VAL A 56 -10.63 -0.42 -2.14
CA VAL A 56 -10.26 -1.72 -2.71
C VAL A 56 -10.60 -1.73 -4.20
N ARG A 57 -9.63 -2.11 -5.03
CA ARG A 57 -9.82 -2.29 -6.48
C ARG A 57 -9.08 -3.51 -6.98
N LEU A 58 -9.49 -4.01 -8.14
CA LEU A 58 -8.72 -5.00 -8.87
C LEU A 58 -7.37 -4.42 -9.27
N ARG A 59 -6.34 -5.26 -9.20
CA ARG A 59 -5.05 -4.92 -9.80
C ARG A 59 -5.20 -4.82 -11.32
N PRO A 60 -4.39 -3.97 -11.97
CA PRO A 60 -4.32 -3.96 -13.43
C PRO A 60 -4.03 -5.34 -14.00
N GLU A 61 -4.47 -5.57 -15.23
CA GLU A 61 -4.18 -6.80 -15.96
C GLU A 61 -2.66 -7.04 -16.02
N GLY A 62 -2.23 -8.28 -15.78
CA GLY A 62 -0.82 -8.65 -15.71
C GLY A 62 -0.11 -8.29 -14.39
N MET A 63 -0.79 -7.65 -13.42
CA MET A 63 -0.23 -7.32 -12.10
C MET A 63 -0.80 -8.15 -10.94
N VAL A 64 -1.65 -9.14 -11.25
CA VAL A 64 -2.15 -10.13 -10.29
C VAL A 64 -0.96 -10.93 -9.74
N ASN A 65 -0.94 -11.13 -8.43
CA ASN A 65 0.10 -11.93 -7.77
C ASN A 65 -0.49 -13.24 -7.21
N PRO A 66 -0.33 -14.39 -7.88
CA PRO A 66 -0.93 -15.66 -7.44
C PRO A 66 -0.38 -16.19 -6.10
N ASP A 67 0.80 -15.71 -5.66
CA ASP A 67 1.40 -16.12 -4.40
C ASP A 67 0.77 -15.43 -3.17
N LEU A 68 -0.14 -14.47 -3.38
CA LEU A 68 -0.84 -13.74 -2.33
C LEU A 68 -2.33 -14.06 -2.34
N LYS A 69 -2.89 -14.31 -1.15
CA LYS A 69 -4.36 -14.45 -0.99
C LYS A 69 -5.13 -13.21 -1.46
N THR A 70 -4.54 -12.03 -1.32
CA THR A 70 -5.09 -10.76 -1.83
C THR A 70 -4.46 -10.36 -3.17
N GLY A 71 -3.97 -11.32 -3.94
CA GLY A 71 -3.18 -11.12 -5.14
C GLY A 71 -3.91 -10.43 -6.28
N GLU A 72 -5.22 -10.56 -6.31
CA GLU A 72 -6.11 -9.99 -7.33
C GLU A 72 -6.48 -8.53 -7.06
N ILE A 73 -6.28 -8.06 -5.83
CA ILE A 73 -6.72 -6.75 -5.37
C ILE A 73 -5.58 -5.91 -4.79
N GLU A 74 -5.83 -4.62 -4.68
CA GLU A 74 -5.00 -3.64 -3.98
C GLU A 74 -5.87 -2.55 -3.35
N VAL A 75 -5.31 -1.85 -2.38
CA VAL A 75 -5.95 -0.72 -1.73
C VAL A 75 -5.33 0.58 -2.24
N MET A 76 -6.10 1.38 -2.97
CA MET A 76 -5.71 2.75 -3.34
C MET A 76 -5.98 3.67 -2.15
N VAL A 77 -4.93 4.22 -1.55
CA VAL A 77 -5.02 4.97 -0.29
C VAL A 77 -5.65 6.34 -0.49
N ASP A 78 -6.61 6.65 0.37
CA ASP A 78 -7.22 7.98 0.52
C ASP A 78 -6.93 8.64 1.87
N GLU A 79 -6.48 7.90 2.89
CA GLU A 79 -6.00 8.42 4.17
C GLU A 79 -4.87 7.55 4.74
N LEU A 80 -3.85 8.18 5.34
CA LEU A 80 -2.70 7.50 5.95
C LEU A 80 -2.37 8.09 7.32
N GLU A 81 -2.21 7.22 8.31
CA GLU A 81 -1.62 7.50 9.61
C GLU A 81 -0.39 6.60 9.86
N ILE A 82 0.67 7.19 10.42
CA ILE A 82 1.94 6.52 10.73
C ILE A 82 2.13 6.63 12.24
N PHE A 83 2.19 5.50 12.94
CA PHE A 83 2.31 5.45 14.40
C PHE A 83 3.75 5.35 14.90
N ASN A 84 4.64 4.77 14.08
CA ASN A 84 6.08 4.66 14.33
C ASN A 84 6.81 4.53 12.99
#